data_AF-A0A535PEI4-F1
#
_entry.id   AF-A0A535PEI4-F1
#
_cell.length_a   1.000
_cell.length_b   1.000
_cell.length_c   1.000
_cell.angle_alpha   90.00
_cell.angle_beta   90.00
_cell.angle_gamma   90.00
#
_symmetry.space_group_name_H-M   'P 1'
#
loop_
_entity.id
_entity.type
_entity.pdbx_description
1 polymer ?
#
loop_
_entity_poly.entity_id
_entity_poly.type
_entity_poly.pdbx_seq_one_letter_code
_entity_poly.pdbx_strand_id
1 'polypeptide(L)' 'MHKQTGSPCEELLQQWSAKRELANYYITALLRLSPDTPGALRRKQELCKKVFEAQLSLKLVDDQLQSCYQEFGRESSHI' A
#
# COMPACT_ATOMS: atom_id res chain seq x y z
N MET A 1 -7.30 -30.82 11.70
CA MET A 1 -5.97 -30.80 11.04
C MET A 1 -5.81 -29.47 10.32
N HIS A 2 -4.95 -28.60 10.81
CA HIS A 2 -4.75 -27.25 10.27
C HIS A 2 -3.95 -27.31 8.97
N LYS A 3 -4.55 -26.86 7.86
CA LYS A 3 -3.81 -26.53 6.65
C LYS A 3 -3.30 -25.10 6.81
N GLN A 4 -2.11 -24.94 7.39
CA GLN A 4 -1.34 -23.70 7.27
C GLN A 4 -0.74 -23.67 5.87
N THR A 5 -1.53 -23.29 4.88
CA THR A 5 -1.08 -23.03 3.51
C THR A 5 -0.92 -21.53 3.34
N GLY A 6 0.26 -21.03 3.71
CA GLY A 6 0.72 -19.68 3.42
C GLY A 6 1.86 -19.25 4.34
N SER A 7 2.81 -18.47 3.83
CA SER A 7 3.85 -17.84 4.67
C SER A 7 3.16 -16.93 5.71
N PRO A 8 3.67 -16.84 6.95
CA PRO A 8 3.06 -16.01 8.00
C PRO A 8 2.89 -14.53 7.59
N CYS A 9 3.68 -14.06 6.62
CA CYS A 9 3.62 -12.68 6.10
C CYS A 9 2.91 -12.56 4.74
N GLU A 10 2.37 -13.66 4.18
CA GLU A 10 1.82 -13.67 2.83
C GLU A 10 0.57 -12.79 2.68
N GLU A 11 -0.32 -12.81 3.68
CA GLU A 11 -1.50 -11.95 3.69
C GLU A 11 -1.10 -10.46 3.72
N LEU A 12 -0.12 -10.10 4.56
CA LEU A 12 0.42 -8.74 4.63
C LEU A 12 1.08 -8.33 3.31
N LEU A 13 1.76 -9.24 2.62
CA LEU A 13 2.36 -8.99 1.32
C LEU A 13 1.30 -8.73 0.24
N GLN A 14 0.21 -9.51 0.24
CA GLN A 14 -0.93 -9.29 -0.67
C GLN A 14 -1.59 -7.94 -0.41
N GLN A 15 -1.83 -7.60 0.87
CA GLN A 15 -2.36 -6.30 1.26
C GLN A 15 -1.41 -5.16 0.83
N TRP A 16 -0.12 -5.31 1.07
CA TRP A 16 0.90 -4.32 0.66
C TRP A 16 0.85 -4.08 -0.85
N SER A 17 0.79 -5.14 -1.66
CA SER A 17 0.70 -5.03 -3.11
C SER A 17 -0.55 -4.25 -3.55
N ALA A 18 -1.71 -4.60 -2.99
CA ALA A 18 -2.97 -3.92 -3.32
C ALA A 18 -2.97 -2.44 -2.90
N LYS A 19 -2.43 -2.11 -1.71
CA LYS A 19 -2.30 -0.73 -1.25
C LYS A 19 -1.33 0.08 -2.11
N ARG A 20 -0.23 -0.53 -2.55
CA ARG A 20 0.74 0.08 -3.45
C ARG A 20 0.11 0.42 -4.80
N GLU A 21 -0.65 -0.50 -5.38
CA GLU A 21 -1.39 -0.27 -6.63
C GLU A 21 -2.40 0.87 -6.50
N LEU A 22 -3.14 0.92 -5.39
CA LEU A 22 -4.10 2.00 -5.13
C LEU A 22 -3.40 3.38 -4.99
N ALA A 23 -2.28 3.45 -4.27
CA ALA A 23 -1.50 4.68 -4.17
C ALA A 23 -0.99 5.14 -5.55
N ASN A 24 -0.45 4.21 -6.33
CA ASN A 24 0.02 4.47 -7.69
C ASN A 24 -1.10 4.94 -8.62
N TYR A 25 -2.30 4.38 -8.49
CA TYR A 25 -3.47 4.79 -9.24
C TYR A 25 -3.80 6.27 -8.98
N TYR A 26 -3.89 6.69 -7.71
CA TYR A 26 -4.22 8.07 -7.38
C TYR A 26 -3.12 9.06 -7.78
N ILE A 27 -1.85 8.68 -7.63
CA ILE A 27 -0.71 9.49 -8.11
C ILE A 27 -0.80 9.67 -9.63
N THR A 28 -1.04 8.58 -10.36
CA THR A 28 -1.18 8.63 -11.83
C THR A 28 -2.36 9.51 -12.25
N ALA A 29 -3.50 9.40 -11.55
CA ALA A 29 -4.67 10.24 -11.81
C ALA A 29 -4.38 11.73 -11.54
N LEU A 30 -3.61 12.04 -10.50
CA LEU A 30 -3.18 13.41 -10.19
C LEU A 30 -2.23 13.97 -11.26
N LEU A 31 -1.25 13.17 -11.70
CA LEU A 31 -0.29 13.57 -12.73
C LEU A 31 -0.93 13.82 -14.11
N ARG A 32 -2.03 13.13 -14.40
CA ARG A 32 -2.77 13.27 -15.67
C ARG A 32 -3.84 14.35 -15.65
N LEU A 33 -4.05 15.02 -14.51
CA LEU A 33 -5.07 16.05 -14.39
C LEU A 33 -4.66 17.31 -15.17
N SER A 34 -5.39 17.63 -16.24
CA SER A 34 -5.18 18.86 -16.98
C SER A 34 -5.67 20.08 -16.18
N PRO A 35 -4.86 21.15 -16.05
CA PRO A 35 -5.23 22.36 -15.33
C PRO A 35 -6.39 23.12 -15.98
N ASP A 36 -6.61 22.93 -17.29
CA ASP A 36 -7.62 23.65 -18.07
C ASP A 36 -9.01 23.00 -18.00
N THR A 37 -9.13 21.88 -17.30
CA THR A 37 -10.41 21.19 -17.15
C THR A 37 -11.32 21.96 -16.19
N PRO A 38 -12.61 22.17 -16.51
CA PRO A 38 -13.56 22.72 -15.55
C PRO A 38 -13.54 21.91 -14.24
N GLY A 39 -13.32 22.60 -13.12
CA GLY A 39 -13.22 21.96 -11.81
C GLY A 39 -11.88 21.28 -11.50
N ALA A 40 -10.82 21.50 -12.30
CA ALA A 40 -9.49 20.93 -12.09
C ALA A 40 -8.96 21.20 -10.66
N LEU A 41 -9.16 22.40 -10.11
CA LEU A 41 -8.71 22.72 -8.76
C LEU A 41 -9.36 21.83 -7.69
N ARG A 42 -10.69 21.67 -7.75
CA ARG A 42 -11.43 20.79 -6.83
C ARG A 42 -10.94 19.34 -6.98
N ARG A 43 -10.84 18.86 -8.22
CA ARG A 43 -10.40 17.49 -8.51
C ARG A 43 -8.96 17.24 -8.05
N LYS A 44 -8.08 18.24 -8.16
CA LYS A 44 -6.72 18.21 -7.62
C LYS A 44 -6.73 18.04 -6.10
N GLN A 45 -7.52 18.83 -5.38
CA GLN A 45 -7.64 18.74 -3.92
C GLN A 45 -8.15 17.35 -3.48
N GLU A 46 -9.17 16.84 -4.15
CA GLU A 46 -9.71 15.49 -3.88
C GLU A 46 -8.67 14.41 -4.14
N LEU A 47 -7.95 14.48 -5.26
CA LEU A 47 -6.88 13.53 -5.60
C LEU A 47 -5.71 13.62 -4.62
N CYS A 48 -5.29 14.82 -4.20
CA CYS A 48 -4.26 14.97 -3.18
C CYS A 48 -4.66 14.30 -1.86
N LYS A 49 -5.92 14.46 -1.41
CA LYS A 49 -6.43 13.78 -0.22
C LYS A 49 -6.37 12.26 -0.39
N LYS A 50 -6.82 11.74 -1.54
CA LYS A 50 -6.80 10.30 -1.84
C LYS A 50 -5.38 9.73 -1.93
N VAL A 51 -4.43 10.47 -2.49
CA VAL A 51 -3.01 10.11 -2.50
C VAL A 51 -2.48 9.99 -1.07
N PHE A 52 -2.75 11.00 -0.24
CA PHE A 52 -2.33 11.00 1.16
C PHE A 52 -2.89 9.79 1.94
N GLU A 53 -4.20 9.55 1.85
CA GLU A 53 -4.86 8.41 2.52
C GLU A 53 -4.30 7.06 2.04
N ALA A 54 -4.07 6.91 0.74
CA ALA A 54 -3.52 5.69 0.17
C ALA A 54 -2.06 5.46 0.58
N GLN A 55 -1.24 6.51 0.60
CA GLN A 55 0.15 6.42 1.07
C GLN A 55 0.23 6.11 2.56
N LEU A 56 -0.62 6.72 3.39
CA LEU A 56 -0.69 6.41 4.82
C LEU A 56 -1.09 4.95 5.05
N SER A 57 -2.12 4.48 4.34
CA SER A 57 -2.54 3.07 4.43
C SER A 57 -1.47 2.11 3.94
N LEU A 58 -0.73 2.45 2.88
CA LEU A 58 0.40 1.65 2.41
C LEU A 58 1.51 1.60 3.47
N LYS A 59 1.84 2.75 4.08
CA LYS A 59 2.90 2.82 5.08
C LYS A 59 2.59 1.94 6.31
N LEU A 60 1.33 1.96 6.76
CA LEU A 60 0.90 1.10 7.88
C LEU A 60 1.12 -0.40 7.58
N VAL A 61 0.75 -0.85 6.39
CA VAL A 61 0.94 -2.26 6.00
C VAL A 61 2.43 -2.57 5.76
N ASP A 62 3.19 -1.62 5.23
CA ASP A 62 4.65 -1.73 5.08
C ASP A 62 5.34 -1.92 6.44
N ASP A 63 4.96 -1.14 7.45
CA ASP A 63 5.48 -1.27 8.82
C ASP A 63 5.12 -2.64 9.43
N GLN A 64 3.87 -3.09 9.26
CA GLN A 64 3.44 -4.44 9.71
C GLN A 64 4.20 -5.56 9.00
N LEU A 65 4.41 -5.43 7.70
CA LEU A 65 5.16 -6.42 6.91
C LEU A 65 6.63 -6.48 7.34
N GLN A 66 7.24 -5.34 7.62
CA GLN A 66 8.59 -5.27 8.18
C GLN A 66 8.68 -5.95 9.54
N SER A 67 7.73 -5.69 10.45
CA SER A 67 7.66 -6.39 11.75
C SER A 67 7.50 -7.90 11.57
N CYS A 68 6.62 -8.34 10.66
CA CYS A 68 6.43 -9.76 10.36
C CYS A 68 7.75 -10.42 9.86
N TYR A 69 8.46 -9.78 8.93
CA TYR A 69 9.75 -10.31 8.49
C TYR A 69 10.84 -10.28 9.57
N GLN A 70 10.80 -9.33 10.50
CA GLN A 70 11.74 -9.31 11.61
C GLN A 70 11.49 -10.46 12.60
N GLU A 71 10.23 -10.80 12.85
CA GLU A 71 9.83 -11.90 13.73
C GLU A 71 10.13 -13.26 13.09
N PHE A 72 9.60 -13.53 11.89
CA PHE A 72 9.68 -14.85 11.25
C PHE A 72 10.93 -15.04 10.37
N GLY A 73 11.57 -13.95 9.91
CA GLY A 73 12.82 -14.03 9.14
C GLY A 73 14.05 -14.34 10.00
N ARG A 74 14.01 -14.06 11.32
CA ARG A 74 15.07 -14.44 12.26
C ARG A 74 15.06 -15.92 12.62
N GLU A 75 13.88 -16.56 12.65
CA GLU A 75 13.75 -17.98 12.98
C GLU A 75 14.39 -18.91 11.94
N SER A 76 14.55 -18.45 10.69
CA SER A 76 15.20 -19.22 9.61
C SER A 76 16.74 -19.17 9.65
N SER A 77 17.34 -18.36 10.54
CA SER A 77 18.81 -18.16 10.60
C SER A 77 19.51 -18.98 11.68
N HIS A 78 18.77 -19.82 12.41
CA HIS A 78 19.27 -20.61 13.55
C HIS A 78 19.24 -22.13 13.33
N ILE A 79 19.22 -22.60 12.08
CA ILE A 79 19.37 -24.02 11.71
C ILE A 79 20.63 -24.19 10.87
#